data_AF-A0A961U683-F1
#
_entry.id   AF-A0A961U683-F1
#
_cell.length_a   1.000
_cell.length_b   1.000
_cell.length_c   1.000
_cell.angle_alpha   90.00
_cell.angle_beta   90.00
_cell.angle_gamma   90.00
#
_symmetry.space_group_name_H-M   'P 1'
#
loop_
_entity.id
_entity.type
_entity.pdbx_description
1 polymer ?
#
loop_
_entity_poly.entity_id
_entity_poly.type
_entity_poly.pdbx_seq_one_letter_code
_entity_poly.pdbx_strand_id
1 'polypeptide(L)'
;DKCTFCAGGPETDHSEAEFQKYGRNRLAEGKLPLCAEMCSTKALLAGDGDVVSAIYRERIVSRGFGSGAWGWGKAYPGGAS
;
A
#
# COMPACT_ATOMS: atom_id res chain seq x y z
N ASP A 1 -18.69 2.96 -6.98
CA ASP A 1 -17.70 1.86 -7.06
C ASP A 1 -16.70 1.88 -5.90
N LYS A 2 -16.08 0.73 -5.64
CA LYS A 2 -14.94 0.58 -4.74
C LYS A 2 -13.63 0.75 -5.50
N CYS A 3 -12.53 1.10 -4.81
CA CYS A 3 -11.21 1.12 -5.41
C CYS A 3 -10.78 -0.30 -5.84
N THR A 4 -10.47 -0.50 -7.12
CA THR A 4 -9.96 -1.75 -7.69
C THR A 4 -8.45 -1.75 -7.88
N PHE A 5 -7.72 -0.85 -7.20
CA PHE A 5 -6.26 -0.72 -7.35
C PHE A 5 -5.82 -0.37 -8.78
N CYS A 6 -6.65 0.39 -9.50
CA CYS A 6 -6.46 0.74 -10.91
C CYS A 6 -6.41 -0.48 -11.86
N ALA A 7 -7.04 -1.60 -11.48
CA ALA A 7 -7.15 -2.83 -12.26
C ALA A 7 -8.31 -2.85 -13.27
N GLY A 8 -9.01 -1.73 -13.48
CA GLY A 8 -10.20 -1.71 -14.30
C GLY A 8 -11.38 -2.49 -13.69
N GLY A 9 -12.12 -3.17 -14.55
CA GLY A 9 -13.36 -3.89 -14.26
C GLY A 9 -13.29 -5.39 -14.62
N PRO A 10 -14.41 -6.12 -14.54
CA PRO A 10 -14.48 -7.54 -14.93
C PRO A 10 -14.52 -7.76 -16.44
N GLU A 11 -14.66 -6.70 -17.25
CA GLU A 11 -14.57 -6.79 -18.71
C GLU A 11 -13.14 -7.13 -19.17
N THR A 12 -12.99 -7.50 -20.43
CA THR A 12 -11.68 -7.76 -21.03
C THR A 12 -10.80 -6.51 -20.95
N ASP A 13 -9.58 -6.69 -20.47
CA ASP A 13 -8.57 -5.63 -20.40
C ASP A 13 -8.42 -4.93 -21.76
N HIS A 14 -8.33 -3.60 -21.71
CA HIS A 14 -8.21 -2.71 -22.86
C HIS A 14 -9.39 -2.74 -23.83
N SER A 15 -10.53 -3.32 -23.45
CA SER A 15 -11.75 -3.22 -24.23
C SER A 15 -12.35 -1.81 -24.11
N GLU A 16 -13.06 -1.39 -25.16
CA GLU A 16 -13.75 -0.11 -25.14
C GLU A 16 -14.84 -0.07 -24.05
N ALA A 17 -15.49 -1.21 -23.78
CA ALA A 17 -16.46 -1.33 -22.70
C ALA A 17 -15.84 -1.12 -21.31
N GLU A 18 -14.66 -1.69 -21.06
CA GLU A 18 -13.89 -1.44 -19.82
C GLU A 18 -13.51 0.03 -19.72
N PHE A 19 -12.94 0.60 -20.78
CA PHE A 19 -12.47 1.99 -20.79
C PHE A 19 -13.60 2.99 -20.52
N GLN A 20 -14.78 2.79 -21.11
CA GLN A 20 -15.93 3.67 -20.91
C GLN A 20 -16.49 3.59 -19.47
N LYS A 21 -16.43 2.42 -18.83
CA LYS A 21 -16.98 2.23 -17.48
C LYS A 21 -16.00 2.54 -16.36
N TYR A 22 -14.75 2.08 -16.50
CA TYR A 22 -13.75 2.07 -15.44
C TYR A 22 -12.52 2.93 -15.76
N GLY A 23 -12.43 3.47 -16.98
CA GLY A 23 -11.28 4.24 -17.43
C GLY A 23 -10.07 3.35 -17.76
N ARG A 24 -8.87 3.89 -17.60
CA ARG A 24 -7.63 3.14 -17.91
C ARG A 24 -7.31 2.11 -16.83
N ASN A 25 -7.14 0.87 -17.25
CA ASN A 25 -6.52 -0.18 -16.47
C ASN A 25 -4.99 -0.01 -16.45
N ARG A 26 -4.47 0.63 -15.39
CA ARG A 26 -3.03 0.93 -15.26
C ARG A 26 -2.21 -0.32 -14.97
N LEU A 27 -2.80 -1.29 -14.28
CA LEU A 27 -2.09 -2.54 -13.96
C LEU A 27 -1.84 -3.35 -15.23
N ALA A 28 -2.82 -3.46 -16.13
CA ALA A 28 -2.64 -4.11 -17.43
C ALA A 28 -1.61 -3.37 -18.31
N GLU A 29 -1.49 -2.05 -18.17
CA GLU A 29 -0.43 -1.25 -18.81
C GLU A 29 0.97 -1.40 -18.14
N GLY A 30 1.10 -2.18 -17.06
CA GLY A 30 2.36 -2.35 -16.31
C GLY A 30 2.76 -1.13 -15.47
N LYS A 31 1.80 -0.24 -15.17
CA LYS A 31 2.02 0.99 -14.39
C LYS A 31 1.51 0.82 -12.98
N LEU A 32 2.10 1.55 -12.03
CA LEU A 32 1.62 1.52 -10.66
C LEU A 32 0.27 2.26 -10.55
N PRO A 33 -0.53 1.94 -9.54
CA PRO A 33 -1.76 2.67 -9.23
C PRO A 33 -1.49 4.16 -9.06
N LEU A 34 -2.38 4.99 -9.62
CA LEU A 34 -2.19 6.44 -9.68
C LEU A 34 -1.99 7.06 -8.30
N CYS A 35 -2.75 6.62 -7.29
CA CYS A 35 -2.65 7.13 -5.94
C CYS A 35 -1.26 6.88 -5.32
N ALA A 36 -0.61 5.76 -5.64
CA ALA A 36 0.72 5.43 -5.14
C ALA A 36 1.82 6.19 -5.90
N GLU A 37 1.71 6.35 -7.22
CA GLU A 37 2.66 7.14 -8.03
C GLU A 37 2.63 8.63 -7.65
N MET A 38 1.42 9.18 -7.43
CA MET A 38 1.21 10.60 -7.13
C MET A 38 1.50 10.96 -5.66
N CYS A 39 1.51 9.99 -4.74
CA CYS A 39 1.62 10.28 -3.30
C CYS A 39 2.94 10.99 -2.97
N SER A 40 2.86 12.29 -2.67
CA SER A 40 4.02 13.15 -2.39
C SER A 40 4.76 12.75 -1.11
N THR A 41 4.03 12.29 -0.10
CA THR A 41 4.58 11.87 1.20
C THR A 41 5.01 10.41 1.24
N LYS A 42 4.81 9.66 0.15
CA LYS A 42 5.09 8.21 0.07
C LYS A 42 4.36 7.39 1.15
N ALA A 43 3.17 7.84 1.54
CA ALA A 43 2.29 7.13 2.46
C ALA A 43 1.62 5.92 1.81
N LEU A 44 1.14 6.06 0.57
CA LEU A 44 0.58 4.96 -0.21
C LEU A 44 1.72 4.20 -0.91
N LEU A 45 1.75 2.88 -0.72
CA LEU A 45 2.68 1.95 -1.36
C LEU A 45 1.89 0.99 -2.25
N ALA A 46 2.44 0.67 -3.42
CA ALA A 46 1.88 -0.32 -4.33
C ALA A 46 3.00 -1.16 -4.93
N GLY A 47 2.73 -2.45 -5.12
CA GLY A 47 3.70 -3.42 -5.59
C GLY A 47 3.30 -4.82 -5.15
N ASP A 48 4.22 -5.76 -5.32
CA ASP A 48 4.07 -7.12 -4.83
C ASP A 48 3.86 -7.16 -3.31
N GLY A 49 2.97 -8.06 -2.86
CA GLY A 49 2.56 -8.15 -1.46
C GLY A 49 3.71 -8.43 -0.49
N ASP A 50 4.66 -9.28 -0.88
CA ASP A 50 5.79 -9.64 -0.02
C ASP A 50 6.77 -8.46 0.10
N VAL A 51 7.02 -7.76 -1.01
CA VAL A 51 7.88 -6.57 -1.04
C VAL A 51 7.26 -5.42 -0.23
N VAL A 52 5.98 -5.12 -0.43
CA VAL A 52 5.28 -4.07 0.33
C VAL A 52 5.25 -4.41 1.82
N SER A 53 5.06 -5.69 2.17
CA SER A 53 5.09 -6.14 3.57
C SER A 53 6.47 -5.99 4.20
N ALA A 54 7.55 -6.26 3.46
CA ALA A 54 8.91 -6.05 3.92
C ALA A 54 9.18 -4.55 4.22
N ILE A 55 8.80 -3.65 3.30
CA ILE A 55 8.92 -2.20 3.48
C ILE A 55 8.10 -1.72 4.68
N TYR A 56 6.89 -2.25 4.86
CA TYR A 56 6.04 -1.92 6.00
C TYR A 56 6.70 -2.30 7.33
N ARG A 57 7.25 -3.51 7.44
CA ARG A 57 7.97 -3.96 8.64
C ARG A 57 9.20 -3.09 8.92
N GLU A 58 9.97 -2.77 7.89
CA GLU A 58 11.11 -1.86 8.02
C GLU A 58 10.68 -0.48 8.55
N ARG A 59 9.61 0.10 8.00
CA ARG A 59 9.06 1.38 8.46
C ARG A 59 8.57 1.33 9.90
N ILE A 60 8.02 0.21 10.36
CA ILE A 60 7.62 0.04 11.77
C ILE A 60 8.85 0.08 12.68
N VAL A 61 9.89 -0.68 12.33
CA VAL A 61 11.14 -0.76 13.10
C VAL A 61 11.82 0.60 13.12
N SER A 62 11.94 1.27 11.97
CA SER A 62 12.61 2.57 11.86
C SER A 62 11.89 3.70 12.61
N ARG A 63 10.55 3.64 12.70
CA ARG A 63 9.74 4.58 13.49
C ARG A 63 9.81 4.32 15.00
N GLY A 64 10.44 3.23 15.44
CA GLY A 64 10.51 2.86 16.85
C GLY A 64 9.19 2.31 17.40
N PHE A 65 8.30 1.82 16.54
CA PHE A 65 7.05 1.15 16.96
C PHE A 65 7.26 -0.34 17.29
N GLY A 66 8.51 -0.77 17.40
CA GLY A 66 8.94 -2.05 17.97
C GLY A 66 9.69 -1.78 19.28
N SER A 67 9.27 -2.46 20.34
CA SER A 67 9.94 -2.59 21.66
C SER A 67 10.26 -1.32 22.49
N GLY A 68 9.93 -0.11 22.04
CA GLY A 68 10.33 1.10 22.77
C GLY A 68 9.51 2.35 22.50
N ALA A 69 8.20 2.23 22.21
CA ALA A 69 7.36 3.42 22.18
C ALA A 69 7.50 4.16 23.52
N TRP A 70 7.72 5.47 23.44
CA TRP A 70 8.08 6.33 24.57
C TRP A 70 7.10 6.09 25.74
N GLY A 71 7.59 5.49 26.84
CA GLY A 71 6.79 5.18 28.02
C GLY A 71 6.34 3.72 28.20
N TRP A 72 6.62 2.79 27.27
CA TRP A 72 6.27 1.37 27.45
C TRP A 72 6.88 0.73 28.72
N GLY A 73 8.16 1.00 29.00
CA GLY A 73 8.81 0.56 30.24
C GLY A 73 8.29 1.25 31.52
N LYS A 74 7.61 2.38 31.39
CA LYS A 74 6.89 3.05 32.50
C LYS A 74 5.49 2.48 32.69
N ALA A 75 4.83 2.08 31.60
CA ALA A 75 3.50 1.48 31.62
C ALA A 75 3.53 0.02 32.12
N TYR A 76 4.59 -0.72 31.80
CA TYR A 76 4.77 -2.13 32.18
C TYR A 76 6.15 -2.38 32.79
N PRO A 77 6.38 -2.00 34.06
CA PRO A 77 7.62 -2.32 34.75
C PRO A 77 7.73 -3.85 34.91
N GLY A 78 8.58 -4.49 34.11
CA GLY A 78 8.88 -5.93 34.18
C GLY A 78 8.75 -6.71 32.87
N GLY A 79 8.34 -6.09 31.77
CA GLY A 79 8.08 -6.78 30.50
C GLY A 79 8.93 -6.30 29.32
N ALA A 80 10.25 -6.52 29.34
CA ALA A 80 11.06 -6.60 28.13
C ALA A 80 12.48 -7.06 28.52
N SER A 81 12.86 -8.26 28.08
CA SER A 81 14.24 -8.64 27.81
C SER A 81 14.38 -8.80 26.32
#